data_AF-A0A1H2YYM1-F1
#
_entry.id   AF-A0A1H2YYM1-F1
#
_cell.length_a   1.000
_cell.length_b   1.000
_cell.length_c   1.000
_cell.angle_alpha   90.00
_cell.angle_beta   90.00
_cell.angle_gamma   90.00
#
_symmetry.space_group_name_H-M   'P 1'
#
loop_
_entity.id
_entity.type
_entity.pdbx_description
1 polymer ?
#
loop_
_entity_poly.entity_id
_entity_poly.type
_entity_poly.pdbx_seq_one_letter_code
_entity_poly.pdbx_strand_id
1 'polypeptide(L)'
;MNAGARAMPLDSTNLARMREMLHILRRDAPDASTDFYQALFERAPELRTLFRDSDLAGQGRKFMAMLGLLVDACEDYGRLGNEIRELGRGHAAYGVEARFFPPMEEALIDTMRSNLGERFTPELEADWRKLYAIVANEMMSPDS
;
A
#
# COMPACT_ATOMS: atom_id res chain seq x y z
N MET A 1 11.33 30.50 -0.98
CA MET A 1 10.16 29.59 -0.84
C MET A 1 10.67 28.35 -0.14
N ASN A 2 10.40 28.23 1.16
CA ASN A 2 10.88 27.12 1.97
C ASN A 2 9.76 26.07 1.95
N ALA A 3 9.88 25.06 1.08
CA ALA A 3 9.02 23.88 1.14
C ALA A 3 9.44 23.12 2.41
N GLY A 4 8.89 23.55 3.55
CA GLY A 4 9.12 22.90 4.83
C GLY A 4 8.81 21.43 4.66
N ALA A 5 9.77 20.57 5.03
CA ALA A 5 9.59 19.14 5.09
C ALA A 5 8.26 18.87 5.80
N ARG A 6 7.26 18.42 5.03
CA ARG A 6 5.92 18.18 5.54
C ARG A 6 6.07 16.99 6.47
N ALA A 7 6.05 17.26 7.77
CA ALA A 7 6.19 16.22 8.78
C ALA A 7 5.16 15.12 8.49
N MET A 8 5.65 13.89 8.38
CA MET A 8 4.77 12.74 8.19
C MET A 8 3.79 12.67 9.36
N PRO A 9 2.48 12.54 9.10
CA PRO A 9 1.47 12.40 10.16
C PRO A 9 1.48 10.99 10.79
N LEU A 10 2.60 10.27 10.68
CA LEU A 10 2.87 8.97 11.27
C LEU A 10 4.11 9.13 12.15
N ASP A 11 3.94 8.97 13.47
CA ASP A 11 5.04 9.00 14.44
C ASP A 11 5.66 7.61 14.63
N SER A 12 6.73 7.55 15.43
CA SER A 12 7.44 6.29 15.73
C SER A 12 6.56 5.21 16.37
N THR A 13 5.51 5.60 17.09
CA THR A 13 4.54 4.65 17.68
C THR A 13 3.66 4.05 16.60
N ASN A 14 3.22 4.85 15.62
CA ASN A 14 2.45 4.35 14.47
C ASN A 14 3.30 3.38 13.63
N LEU A 15 4.54 3.75 13.33
CA LEU A 15 5.43 2.92 12.53
C LEU A 15 5.76 1.58 13.20
N ALA A 16 6.02 1.58 14.51
CA ALA A 16 6.30 0.35 15.26
C ALA A 16 5.14 -0.65 15.19
N ARG A 17 3.90 -0.20 15.38
CA ARG A 17 2.72 -1.10 15.27
C ARG A 17 2.47 -1.58 13.85
N MET A 18 2.72 -0.75 12.84
CA MET A 18 2.58 -1.15 11.44
C MET A 18 3.64 -2.20 11.03
N ARG A 19 4.88 -2.06 11.53
CA ARG A 19 5.95 -3.05 11.33
C ARG A 19 5.61 -4.40 11.99
N GLU A 20 5.22 -4.36 13.26
CA GLU A 20 4.81 -5.57 13.99
C GLU A 20 3.65 -6.25 13.28
N MET A 21 2.70 -5.46 12.78
CA MET A 21 1.60 -5.97 12.00
C MET A 21 2.12 -6.69 10.75
N LEU A 22 2.89 -6.04 9.88
CA LEU A 22 3.43 -6.68 8.68
C LEU A 22 4.19 -7.99 8.98
N HIS A 23 4.88 -8.06 10.11
CA HIS A 23 5.52 -9.30 10.56
C HIS A 23 4.49 -10.40 10.83
N ILE A 24 3.42 -10.11 11.57
CA ILE A 24 2.31 -11.04 11.84
C ILE A 24 1.62 -11.46 10.53
N LEU A 25 1.30 -10.52 9.63
CA LEU A 25 0.64 -10.84 8.36
C LEU A 25 1.48 -11.82 7.53
N ARG A 26 2.79 -11.56 7.42
CA ARG A 26 3.72 -12.42 6.67
C ARG A 26 3.87 -13.82 7.27
N ARG A 27 3.74 -13.95 8.60
CA ARG A 27 3.91 -15.21 9.31
C ARG A 27 2.62 -16.04 9.31
N ASP A 28 1.49 -15.40 9.60
CA ASP A 28 0.24 -16.08 9.94
C ASP A 28 -0.76 -16.11 8.78
N ALA A 29 -0.55 -15.30 7.74
CA ALA A 29 -1.45 -15.16 6.60
C ALA A 29 -0.69 -15.30 5.27
N PRO A 30 -0.17 -16.50 4.94
CA PRO A 30 0.59 -16.74 3.71
C PRO A 30 -0.21 -16.42 2.44
N ASP A 31 -1.54 -16.51 2.52
CA ASP A 31 -2.46 -16.26 1.41
C ASP A 31 -2.95 -14.81 1.32
N ALA A 32 -2.62 -13.94 2.30
CA ALA A 32 -3.07 -12.53 2.32
C ALA A 32 -2.78 -11.80 1.01
N SER A 33 -1.69 -12.16 0.34
CA SER A 33 -1.31 -11.56 -0.93
C SER A 33 -2.23 -11.96 -2.10
N THR A 34 -2.76 -13.18 -2.08
CA THR A 34 -3.76 -13.68 -3.02
C THR A 34 -5.12 -13.07 -2.69
N ASP A 35 -5.48 -13.03 -1.41
CA ASP A 35 -6.74 -12.43 -0.92
C ASP A 35 -6.87 -10.98 -1.35
N PHE A 36 -5.76 -10.22 -1.28
CA PHE A 36 -5.72 -8.83 -1.77
C PHE A 36 -6.11 -8.71 -3.24
N TYR A 37 -5.56 -9.54 -4.12
CA TYR A 37 -5.91 -9.48 -5.55
C TYR A 37 -7.32 -9.95 -5.82
N GLN A 38 -7.84 -10.92 -5.05
CA GLN A 38 -9.23 -11.32 -5.13
C GLN A 38 -10.16 -10.15 -4.77
N ALA A 39 -9.94 -9.52 -3.60
CA ALA A 39 -10.71 -8.36 -3.14
C ALA A 39 -10.59 -7.17 -4.09
N LEU A 40 -9.39 -6.91 -4.64
CA LEU A 40 -9.17 -5.85 -5.62
C LEU A 40 -10.00 -6.07 -6.88
N PHE A 41 -10.01 -7.30 -7.40
CA PHE A 41 -10.71 -7.60 -8.64
C PHE A 41 -12.22 -7.78 -8.47
N GLU A 42 -12.71 -8.00 -7.27
CA GLU A 42 -14.14 -7.88 -6.97
C GLU A 42 -14.60 -6.42 -7.02
N ARG A 43 -13.75 -5.50 -6.57
CA ARG A 43 -14.02 -4.05 -6.51
C ARG A 43 -13.75 -3.33 -7.84
N ALA A 44 -12.75 -3.76 -8.59
CA ALA A 44 -12.36 -3.23 -9.89
C ALA A 44 -12.05 -4.37 -10.88
N PRO A 45 -13.08 -5.07 -11.40
CA PRO A 45 -12.93 -6.23 -12.30
C PRO A 45 -12.10 -5.94 -13.56
N GLU A 46 -12.12 -4.71 -14.04
CA GLU A 46 -11.37 -4.24 -15.20
C GLU A 46 -9.85 -4.37 -15.00
N LEU A 47 -9.35 -4.28 -13.76
CA LEU A 47 -7.92 -4.45 -13.47
C LEU A 47 -7.44 -5.87 -13.75
N ARG A 48 -8.30 -6.89 -13.71
CA ARG A 48 -7.93 -8.28 -14.05
C ARG A 48 -7.22 -8.37 -15.39
N THR A 49 -7.61 -7.49 -16.33
CA THR A 49 -7.06 -7.46 -17.68
C THR A 49 -5.57 -7.13 -17.72
N LEU A 50 -5.07 -6.37 -16.74
CA LEU A 50 -3.67 -5.97 -16.60
C LEU A 50 -2.79 -7.10 -16.00
N PHE A 51 -3.40 -8.10 -15.36
CA PHE A 51 -2.69 -9.18 -14.67
C PHE A 51 -2.86 -10.56 -15.34
N ARG A 52 -3.43 -10.64 -16.55
CA ARG A 52 -3.78 -11.91 -17.21
C ARG A 52 -2.62 -12.90 -17.34
N ASP A 53 -1.41 -12.40 -17.59
CA ASP A 53 -0.20 -13.22 -17.77
C ASP A 53 0.75 -13.17 -16.56
N SER A 54 0.24 -12.72 -15.41
CA SER A 54 1.05 -12.50 -14.20
C SER A 54 0.91 -13.64 -13.19
N ASP A 55 2.03 -14.01 -12.55
CA ASP A 55 2.02 -14.78 -11.30
C ASP A 55 1.43 -13.90 -10.19
N LEU A 56 0.12 -14.01 -9.94
CA LEU A 56 -0.57 -13.21 -8.93
C LEU A 56 -0.03 -13.45 -7.52
N ALA A 57 0.38 -14.68 -7.19
CA ALA A 57 0.97 -14.98 -5.89
C ALA A 57 2.35 -14.29 -5.75
N GLY A 58 3.17 -14.37 -6.80
CA GLY A 58 4.45 -13.65 -6.86
C GLY A 58 4.30 -12.14 -6.82
N GLN A 59 3.32 -11.61 -7.55
CA GLN A 59 3.01 -10.19 -7.55
C GLN A 59 2.50 -9.72 -6.18
N GLY A 60 1.65 -10.53 -5.52
CA GLY A 60 1.18 -10.27 -4.18
C GLY A 60 2.31 -10.23 -3.15
N ARG A 61 3.26 -11.18 -3.22
CA ARG A 61 4.45 -11.15 -2.35
C ARG A 61 5.27 -9.88 -2.55
N LYS A 62 5.47 -9.44 -3.80
CA LYS A 62 6.16 -8.18 -4.11
C LYS A 62 5.42 -6.97 -3.54
N PHE A 63 4.09 -6.95 -3.67
CA PHE A 63 3.26 -5.89 -3.11
C PHE A 63 3.38 -5.80 -1.59
N MET A 64 3.23 -6.92 -0.87
CA MET A 64 3.39 -6.95 0.59
C MET A 64 4.80 -6.56 1.05
N ALA A 65 5.83 -6.97 0.30
CA ALA A 65 7.20 -6.54 0.57
C ALA A 65 7.37 -5.02 0.38
N MET A 66 6.77 -4.46 -0.68
CA MET A 66 6.79 -3.02 -0.93
C MET A 66 6.10 -2.24 0.18
N LEU A 67 4.95 -2.71 0.69
CA LEU A 67 4.30 -2.09 1.86
C LEU A 67 5.24 -2.07 3.08
N GLY A 68 6.00 -3.13 3.32
CA GLY A 68 7.01 -3.15 4.38
C GLY A 68 8.12 -2.12 4.20
N LEU A 69 8.65 -2.03 2.98
CA LEU A 69 9.65 -1.01 2.65
C LEU A 69 9.09 0.41 2.83
N LEU A 70 7.83 0.65 2.46
CA LEU A 70 7.18 1.94 2.65
C LEU A 70 7.07 2.29 4.13
N VAL A 71 6.62 1.35 4.99
CA VAL A 71 6.58 1.57 6.45
C VAL A 71 7.98 1.87 7.01
N ASP A 72 9.00 1.14 6.56
CA ASP A 72 10.37 1.34 7.03
C ASP A 72 10.95 2.69 6.58
N ALA A 73 10.67 3.09 5.34
CA ALA A 73 11.16 4.32 4.75
C ALA A 73 10.40 5.58 5.22
N CYS A 74 9.30 5.43 5.97
CA CYS A 74 8.56 6.55 6.54
C CYS A 74 9.43 7.45 7.45
N GLU A 75 10.52 6.90 8.00
CA GLU A 75 11.49 7.65 8.82
C GLU A 75 12.31 8.66 7.98
N ASP A 76 12.46 8.45 6.66
CA ASP A 76 13.19 9.32 5.72
C ASP A 76 12.31 9.62 4.48
N TYR A 77 11.22 10.34 4.71
CA TYR A 77 10.23 10.65 3.67
C TYR A 77 10.81 11.41 2.46
N GLY A 78 11.83 12.25 2.69
CA GLY A 78 12.44 13.07 1.62
C GLY A 78 13.05 12.21 0.51
N ARG A 79 13.70 11.11 0.88
CA ARG A 79 14.22 10.14 -0.09
C ARG A 79 13.12 9.29 -0.70
N LEU A 80 12.15 8.89 0.11
CA LEU A 80 11.06 8.00 -0.30
C LEU A 80 10.17 8.59 -1.40
N GLY A 81 9.88 9.90 -1.35
CA GLY A 81 9.01 10.55 -2.33
C GLY A 81 9.47 10.41 -3.78
N ASN A 82 10.79 10.47 -4.05
CA ASN A 82 11.32 10.27 -5.41
C ASN A 82 11.13 8.84 -5.90
N GLU A 83 11.36 7.85 -5.04
CA GLU A 83 11.21 6.43 -5.37
C GLU A 83 9.73 6.08 -5.62
N ILE A 84 8.80 6.66 -4.83
CA ILE A 84 7.35 6.49 -5.05
C ILE A 84 6.90 7.11 -6.37
N ARG A 85 7.44 8.28 -6.76
CA ARG A 85 7.10 8.89 -8.07
C ARG A 85 7.56 8.04 -9.25
N GLU A 86 8.76 7.45 -9.19
CA GLU A 86 9.22 6.47 -10.19
C GLU A 86 8.29 5.25 -10.25
N LEU A 87 7.88 4.73 -9.08
CA LEU A 87 6.91 3.65 -9.01
C LEU A 87 5.57 4.07 -9.65
N GLY A 88 5.12 5.31 -9.43
CA GLY A 88 3.94 5.93 -10.04
C GLY A 88 4.00 5.94 -11.56
N ARG A 89 5.13 6.32 -12.16
CA ARG A 89 5.34 6.25 -13.62
C ARG A 89 5.12 4.85 -14.18
N GLY A 90 5.69 3.84 -13.50
CA GLY A 90 5.50 2.44 -13.88
C GLY A 90 4.02 2.04 -13.86
N HIS A 91 3.28 2.43 -12.82
CA HIS A 91 1.85 2.14 -12.71
C HIS A 91 1.02 2.84 -13.80
N ALA A 92 1.31 4.12 -14.06
CA ALA A 92 0.66 4.86 -15.14
C ALA A 92 0.93 4.23 -16.52
N ALA A 93 2.16 3.75 -16.76
CA ALA A 93 2.52 3.07 -18.00
C ALA A 93 1.74 1.75 -18.22
N TYR A 94 1.32 1.08 -17.14
CA TYR A 94 0.43 -0.08 -17.21
C TYR A 94 -1.06 0.28 -17.34
N GLY A 95 -1.40 1.57 -17.41
CA GLY A 95 -2.79 2.04 -17.50
C GLY A 95 -3.51 2.12 -16.16
N VAL A 96 -2.78 2.14 -15.03
CA VAL A 96 -3.39 2.40 -13.72
C VAL A 96 -3.74 3.88 -13.63
N GLU A 97 -5.03 4.17 -13.61
CA GLU A 97 -5.62 5.49 -13.44
C GLU A 97 -5.92 5.82 -11.96
N ALA A 98 -6.05 7.11 -11.65
CA ALA A 98 -6.39 7.62 -10.32
C ALA A 98 -7.65 6.95 -9.71
N ARG A 99 -8.64 6.60 -10.56
CA ARG A 99 -9.88 5.94 -10.12
C ARG A 99 -9.68 4.55 -9.49
N PHE A 100 -8.52 3.92 -9.68
CA PHE A 100 -8.22 2.59 -9.16
C PHE A 100 -7.59 2.60 -7.75
N PHE A 101 -7.14 3.75 -7.24
CA PHE A 101 -6.56 3.82 -5.91
C PHE A 101 -7.61 3.62 -4.79
N PRO A 102 -8.80 4.25 -4.81
CA PRO A 102 -9.81 3.99 -3.79
C PRO A 102 -10.24 2.50 -3.65
N PRO A 103 -10.56 1.75 -4.72
CA PRO A 103 -10.89 0.33 -4.58
C PRO A 103 -9.69 -0.52 -4.12
N MET A 104 -8.46 -0.09 -4.43
CA MET A 104 -7.25 -0.75 -3.95
C MET A 104 -6.99 -0.51 -2.46
N GLU A 105 -7.29 0.68 -1.94
CA GLU A 105 -7.27 0.96 -0.50
C GLU A 105 -8.22 0.00 0.22
N GLU A 106 -9.49 -0.07 -0.21
CA GLU A 106 -10.48 -0.91 0.45
C GLU A 106 -10.10 -2.39 0.39
N ALA A 107 -9.55 -2.87 -0.74
CA ALA A 107 -9.04 -4.24 -0.85
C ALA A 107 -7.91 -4.53 0.14
N LEU A 108 -6.99 -3.59 0.32
CA LEU A 108 -5.90 -3.71 1.30
C LEU A 108 -6.44 -3.80 2.73
N ILE A 109 -7.36 -2.90 3.08
CA ILE A 109 -7.96 -2.84 4.42
C ILE A 109 -8.79 -4.09 4.72
N ASP A 110 -9.57 -4.59 3.76
CA ASP A 110 -10.33 -5.84 3.93
C ASP A 110 -9.41 -7.05 4.09
N THR A 111 -8.32 -7.09 3.33
CA THR A 111 -7.30 -8.15 3.43
C THR A 111 -6.71 -8.18 4.84
N MET A 112 -6.31 -7.02 5.37
CA MET A 112 -5.80 -6.89 6.72
C MET A 112 -6.86 -7.31 7.74
N ARG A 113 -8.08 -6.76 7.66
CA ARG A 113 -9.16 -7.08 8.59
C ARG A 113 -9.48 -8.58 8.64
N SER A 114 -9.57 -9.22 7.48
CA SER A 114 -9.92 -10.65 7.37
C SER A 114 -8.83 -11.56 7.93
N ASN A 115 -7.56 -11.23 7.68
CA ASN A 115 -6.43 -12.06 8.11
C ASN A 115 -6.03 -11.84 9.59
N LEU A 116 -6.47 -10.75 10.20
CA LEU A 116 -6.02 -10.34 11.53
C LEU A 116 -7.12 -10.30 12.57
N GLY A 117 -8.37 -10.24 12.14
CA GLY A 117 -9.53 -10.14 13.02
C GLY A 117 -9.36 -9.01 14.02
N GLU A 118 -9.56 -9.32 15.30
CA GLU A 118 -9.51 -8.36 16.41
C GLU A 118 -8.15 -7.66 16.58
N ARG A 119 -7.06 -8.21 16.02
CA ARG A 119 -5.73 -7.56 16.06
C ARG A 119 -5.64 -6.35 15.13
N PHE A 120 -6.53 -6.23 14.15
CA PHE A 120 -6.61 -5.07 13.28
C PHE A 120 -7.54 -4.02 13.88
N THR A 121 -7.01 -3.27 14.85
CA THR A 121 -7.79 -2.29 15.61
C THR A 121 -8.18 -1.08 14.76
N PRO A 122 -9.21 -0.31 15.15
CA PRO A 122 -9.60 0.90 14.43
C PRO A 122 -8.46 1.93 14.28
N GLU A 123 -7.58 2.04 15.26
CA GLU A 123 -6.42 2.92 15.22
C GLU A 123 -5.42 2.48 14.15
N LEU A 124 -5.18 1.17 14.04
CA LEU A 124 -4.27 0.59 13.06
C LEU A 124 -4.84 0.74 11.65
N GLU A 125 -6.14 0.51 11.47
CA GLU A 125 -6.83 0.80 10.21
C GLU A 125 -6.63 2.27 9.80
N ALA A 126 -6.83 3.21 10.73
CA ALA A 126 -6.67 4.63 10.44
C ALA A 126 -5.25 4.99 9.98
N ASP A 127 -4.20 4.36 10.51
CA ASP A 127 -2.84 4.62 10.04
C ASP A 127 -2.55 4.04 8.68
N TRP A 128 -3.03 2.82 8.42
CA TRP A 128 -2.87 2.18 7.12
C TRP A 128 -3.54 3.00 6.02
N ARG A 129 -4.74 3.51 6.28
CA ARG A 129 -5.44 4.43 5.37
C ARG A 129 -4.65 5.73 5.17
N LYS A 130 -4.08 6.31 6.23
CA LYS A 130 -3.21 7.51 6.10
C LYS A 130 -1.97 7.23 5.26
N LEU A 131 -1.26 6.13 5.52
CA LEU A 131 -0.08 5.75 4.75
C LEU A 131 -0.44 5.53 3.29
N TYR A 132 -1.51 4.78 3.03
CA TYR A 132 -1.99 4.52 1.68
C TYR A 132 -2.28 5.83 0.95
N ALA A 133 -3.02 6.76 1.58
CA ALA A 133 -3.35 8.05 0.99
C ALA A 133 -2.09 8.87 0.66
N ILE A 134 -1.07 8.87 1.52
CA ILE A 134 0.21 9.55 1.27
C ILE A 134 0.90 8.96 0.03
N VAL A 135 1.03 7.62 -0.01
CA VAL A 135 1.71 6.92 -1.11
C VAL A 135 0.94 7.09 -2.41
N ALA A 136 -0.38 6.92 -2.40
CA ALA A 136 -1.23 7.10 -3.57
C ALA A 136 -1.12 8.52 -4.15
N ASN A 137 -1.13 9.54 -3.28
CA ASN A 137 -0.96 10.93 -3.71
C ASN A 137 0.40 11.17 -4.36
N GLU A 138 1.49 10.62 -3.79
CA GLU A 138 2.81 10.73 -4.41
C GLU A 138 2.91 9.96 -5.73
N MET A 139 2.29 8.79 -5.84
CA MET A 139 2.24 8.02 -7.10
C MET A 139 1.49 8.74 -8.22
N MET A 140 0.50 9.55 -7.87
CA MET A 140 -0.29 10.35 -8.82
C MET A 140 0.31 11.75 -9.06
N SER A 141 1.36 12.13 -8.32
CA SER A 141 1.95 13.45 -8.40
C SER A 141 2.71 13.60 -9.73
N PRO A 142 2.51 14.72 -10.47
CA PRO A 142 3.31 15.01 -11.65
C PRO A 142 4.78 15.27 -11.26
N ASP A 143 5.71 14.95 -12.16
CA ASP A 143 7.12 15.28 -11.98
C ASP A 143 7.28 16.81 -11.85
N SER A 144 7.94 17.25 -10.77
CA SER A 144 8.21 18.67 -10.46
C SER A 144 9.50 19.15 -11.08
#